data_AF-A0A3E1B980-F1
#
_entry.id   AF-A0A3E1B980-F1
#
_cell.length_a   1.000
_cell.length_b   1.000
_cell.length_c   1.000
_cell.angle_alpha   90.00
_cell.angle_beta   90.00
_cell.angle_gamma   90.00
#
_symmetry.space_group_name_H-M   'P 1'
#
loop_
_entity.id
_entity.type
_entity.pdbx_description
1 polymer ?
#
loop_
_entity_poly.entity_id
_entity_poly.type
_entity_poly.pdbx_seq_one_letter_code
_entity_poly.pdbx_strand_id
1 'polypeptide(L)' 'MNREVHVRFWESVGLQCPAPLTYLHAYKTVSEARVGIRRYLTFYNSRRPHSSLDRQTPDQAYFNALAPMMMAA' A
#
# COMPACT_ATOMS: atom_id res chain seq x y z
N MET A 1 -16.46 -0.02 10.41
CA MET A 1 -15.44 0.89 10.99
C MET A 1 -16.08 2.28 11.05
N ASN A 2 -16.03 2.99 12.19
CA ASN A 2 -16.53 4.37 12.30
C ASN A 2 -15.74 5.27 11.33
N ARG A 3 -16.43 6.20 10.65
CA ARG A 3 -15.88 7.16 9.68
C ARG A 3 -14.67 7.92 10.22
N GLU A 4 -14.68 8.23 11.51
CA GLU A 4 -13.60 8.94 12.21
C GLU A 4 -12.29 8.13 12.25
N VAL A 5 -12.38 6.85 12.60
CA VAL A 5 -11.21 5.94 12.68
C VAL A 5 -10.57 5.77 11.30
N HIS A 6 -11.39 5.73 10.25
CA HIS A 6 -10.92 5.61 8.88
C HIS A 6 -10.16 6.85 8.41
N VAL A 7 -10.69 8.05 8.67
CA VAL A 7 -10.05 9.32 8.31
C VAL A 7 -8.70 9.46 9.03
N ARG A 8 -8.66 9.19 10.34
CA ARG A 8 -7.43 9.30 11.14
C ARG A 8 -6.32 8.37 10.67
N PHE A 9 -6.67 7.16 10.21
CA PHE A 9 -5.72 6.23 9.62
C PHE A 9 -5.09 6.80 8.35
N TRP A 10 -5.88 7.37 7.43
CA TRP A 10 -5.35 7.90 6.16
C TRP A 10 -4.56 9.19 6.34
N GLU A 11 -4.93 10.04 7.30
CA GLU A 11 -4.13 11.19 7.72
C GLU A 11 -2.76 10.75 8.29
N SER A 12 -2.73 9.69 9.12
CA SER A 12 -1.47 9.22 9.73
C SER A 12 -0.45 8.66 8.72
N VAL A 13 -0.90 8.18 7.56
CA VAL A 13 -0.02 7.66 6.49
C VAL A 13 0.32 8.72 5.44
N GLY A 14 0.00 10.00 5.68
CA GLY A 14 0.38 11.12 4.83
C GLY A 14 -0.49 11.33 3.59
N LEU A 15 -1.66 10.68 3.52
CA LEU A 15 -2.60 10.83 2.42
C LEU A 15 -3.71 11.82 2.81
N GLN A 16 -3.44 13.11 2.65
CA GLN A 16 -4.46 14.15 2.79
C GLN A 16 -5.42 14.05 1.60
N CYS A 17 -6.68 13.71 1.86
CA CYS A 17 -7.66 13.35 0.83
C CYS A 17 -8.66 14.50 0.60
N PRO A 18 -8.49 15.34 -0.44
CA PRO A 18 -9.53 16.28 -0.89
C PRO A 18 -10.51 15.66 -1.91
N ALA A 19 -10.50 14.33 -2.09
CA ALA A 19 -11.42 13.67 -3.00
C ALA A 19 -12.80 13.48 -2.33
N PRO A 20 -13.92 13.65 -3.07
CA PRO A 20 -15.23 13.18 -2.64
C PRO A 20 -15.08 11.72 -2.19
N LEU A 21 -15.80 11.33 -1.14
CA LEU A 21 -15.73 10.02 -0.48
C LEU A 21 -16.06 8.82 -1.39
N THR A 22 -16.18 9.02 -2.71
CA THR A 22 -16.44 8.01 -3.74
C THR A 22 -15.30 7.00 -3.91
N TYR A 23 -14.08 7.30 -3.46
CA TYR A 23 -12.97 6.32 -3.43
C TYR A 23 -12.80 5.60 -2.09
N LEU A 24 -13.63 5.91 -1.09
CA LEU A 24 -13.71 5.08 0.10
C LEU A 24 -14.48 3.80 -0.24
N HIS A 25 -13.77 2.69 -0.43
CA HIS A 25 -14.43 1.40 -0.37
C HIS A 25 -14.90 1.20 1.08
N ALA A 26 -16.19 1.39 1.31
CA ALA A 26 -16.81 1.23 2.62
C ALA A 26 -16.89 -0.26 2.94
N TYR A 27 -15.82 -0.81 3.50
CA TYR A 27 -15.81 -2.17 4.01
C TYR A 27 -16.88 -2.32 5.10
N LYS A 28 -17.77 -3.29 4.93
CA LYS A 28 -18.86 -3.58 5.86
C LYS A 28 -18.32 -4.14 7.17
N THR A 29 -17.21 -4.87 7.12
CA THR A 29 -16.58 -5.48 8.30
C THR A 29 -15.07 -5.25 8.33
N VAL A 30 -14.46 -5.37 9.52
CA VAL A 30 -13.00 -5.33 9.69
C VAL A 30 -12.33 -6.48 8.94
N SER A 31 -12.95 -7.68 8.93
CA SER A 31 -12.44 -8.84 8.20
C SER A 31 -12.36 -8.58 6.70
N GLU A 32 -13.39 -7.96 6.12
CA GLU A 32 -13.42 -7.55 4.72
C GLU A 32 -12.33 -6.51 4.42
N ALA A 33 -12.18 -5.51 5.29
CA ALA A 33 -11.12 -4.51 5.18
C ALA A 33 -9.73 -5.14 5.18
N ARG A 34 -9.47 -6.11 6.08
CA ARG A 34 -8.18 -6.82 6.13
C ARG A 34 -7.89 -7.57 4.84
N VAL A 35 -8.90 -8.21 4.23
CA VAL A 35 -8.73 -8.91 2.96
C VAL A 35 -8.47 -7.92 1.82
N GLY A 36 -9.24 -6.83 1.75
CA GLY A 36 -9.08 -5.79 0.74
C GLY A 36 -7.71 -5.10 0.82
N ILE A 37 -7.28 -4.71 2.02
CA ILE A 37 -5.96 -4.11 2.26
C ILE A 37 -4.85 -5.09 1.88
N ARG A 38 -4.95 -6.37 2.28
CA ARG A 38 -3.95 -7.38 1.91
C ARG A 38 -3.83 -7.53 0.39
N ARG A 39 -4.96 -7.60 -0.33
CA ARG A 39 -4.97 -7.67 -1.80
C ARG A 39 -4.32 -6.44 -2.43
N TYR A 40 -4.63 -5.26 -1.92
CA TYR A 40 -4.03 -4.02 -2.39
C TYR A 40 -2.52 -3.97 -2.16
N LEU A 41 -2.04 -4.34 -0.96
CA LEU A 41 -0.61 -4.38 -0.66
C LEU A 41 0.14 -5.37 -1.56
N THR A 42 -0.40 -6.57 -1.79
CA THR A 42 0.19 -7.53 -2.73
C THR A 42 0.30 -6.93 -4.13
N PHE A 43 -0.76 -6.29 -4.63
CA PHE A 43 -0.71 -5.61 -5.93
C PHE A 43 0.33 -4.49 -5.98
N TYR A 44 0.34 -3.61 -4.97
CA TYR A 44 1.23 -2.46 -4.88
C TYR A 44 2.71 -2.87 -4.88
N ASN A 45 3.05 -3.91 -4.12
CA ASN A 45 4.42 -4.39 -3.93
C ASN A 45 4.93 -5.23 -5.11
N SER A 46 4.08 -6.09 -5.68
CA SER A 46 4.53 -7.11 -6.64
C SER A 46 4.19 -6.82 -8.10
N ARG A 47 3.24 -5.91 -8.38
CA ARG A 47 2.72 -5.72 -9.76
C ARG A 47 2.70 -4.27 -10.22
N ARG A 48 2.60 -3.30 -9.31
CA ARG A 48 2.50 -1.89 -9.70
C ARG A 48 3.89 -1.31 -9.98
N PRO A 49 4.17 -0.87 -11.22
CA PRO A 49 5.39 -0.13 -11.51
C PRO A 49 5.31 1.28 -10.94
N HIS A 50 6.39 1.78 -10.33
CA HIS A 50 6.46 3.13 -9.77
C HIS A 50 7.50 3.96 -10.50
N SER A 51 7.13 5.17 -10.93
CA SER A 51 8.04 6.07 -11.67
C SER A 51 9.25 6.50 -10.85
N SER A 52 9.10 6.63 -9.52
CA SER A 52 10.21 6.91 -8.60
C SER A 52 11.20 5.75 -8.43
N LEU A 53 10.84 4.55 -8.90
CA LEU A 53 11.65 3.34 -8.87
C LEU A 53 12.02 2.89 -10.28
N ASP A 54 12.17 3.83 -11.23
CA ASP A 54 12.47 3.53 -12.64
C ASP A 54 11.51 2.50 -13.26
N ARG A 55 10.23 2.61 -12.89
CA ARG A 55 9.15 1.68 -13.29
C ARG A 55 9.29 0.26 -12.74
N GLN A 56 10.16 0.02 -11.77
CA GLN A 56 10.20 -1.22 -11.01
C GLN A 56 9.08 -1.26 -9.97
N THR A 57 8.77 -2.47 -9.51
CA THR A 57 7.91 -2.66 -8.33
C THR A 57 8.73 -2.53 -7.05
N PRO A 58 8.10 -2.24 -5.89
CA PRO A 58 8.80 -2.14 -4.62
C PRO A 58 9.52 -3.44 -4.24
N ASP A 59 8.91 -4.60 -4.50
CA ASP A 59 9.57 -5.90 -4.28
C ASP A 59 10.85 -6.01 -5.11
N GLN A 60 10.80 -5.66 -6.40
CA GLN A 60 11.97 -5.68 -7.26
C GLN A 60 13.08 -4.76 -6.74
N ALA A 61 12.75 -3.51 -6.41
CA ALA A 61 13.73 -2.57 -5.89
C ALA A 61 14.39 -3.07 -4.59
N TYR A 62 13.60 -3.62 -3.67
CA TYR A 62 14.11 -4.15 -2.40
C TYR A 62 15.00 -5.38 -2.58
N PHE A 63 14.54 -6.41 -3.31
CA PHE A 63 15.29 -7.65 -3.47
C PHE A 63 16.54 -7.47 -4.35
N ASN A 64 16.48 -6.60 -5.37
CA ASN A 64 17.66 -6.25 -6.16
C ASN A 64 18.72 -5.54 -5.31
N ALA A 65 18.31 -4.68 -4.38
CA ALA A 65 19.22 -4.02 -3.44
C ALA A 65 19.77 -4.97 -2.37
N LEU A 66 19.07 -6.07 -2.05
CA LEU A 66 19.49 -7.06 -1.06
C LEU A 66 20.51 -8.08 -1.62
N ALA A 67 20.45 -8.37 -2.92
CA ALA A 67 21.33 -9.37 -3.56
C ALA A 67 22.84 -9.11 -3.36
N PRO A 68 23.35 -7.85 -3.45
CA PRO A 68 24.76 -7.55 -3.15
C PRO A 68 25.14 -7.81 -1.68
N MET A 69 24.22 -7.62 -0.73
CA MET A 69 24.48 -7.87 0.70
C MET A 69 24.57 -9.36 1.04
N MET A 70 23.76 -10.21 0.38
CA MET A 70 23.76 -11.65 0.62
C MET A 70 24.99 -12.37 0.04
N MET A 71 25.64 -11.82 -0.99
CA MET A 71 26.84 -12.40 -1.61
C MET A 71 28.15 -12.04 -0.89
N ALA A 72 28.10 -11.14 0.09
CA ALA A 72 29.27 -10.66 0.83
C ALA A 72 29.36 -11.22 2.27
N ALA A 73 28.55 -12.23 2.60
CA ALA A 73 28.45 -12.85 3.93
C ALA A 73 29.10 -14.24 3.97
#